data_AF-A0A060Z5T1-F1
#
_entry.id   AF-A0A060Z5T1-F1
#
_cell.length_a   1.000
_cell.length_b   1.000
_cell.length_c   1.000
_cell.angle_alpha   90.00
_cell.angle_beta   90.00
_cell.angle_gamma   90.00
#
_symmetry.space_group_name_H-M   'P 1'
#
loop_
_entity.id
_entity.type
_entity.pdbx_description
1 polymer ?
#
loop_
_entity_poly.entity_id
_entity_poly.type
_entity_poly.pdbx_seq_one_letter_code
_entity_poly.pdbx_strand_id
1 'polypeptide(L)'
;MFYWSFLWCFFQLHGYRGKEPLGLQIFIGTADDRILKPHAFYQVHRITGKTVTTTSYEKIINSTKVLEIPLEPKNNMKAIIDCAGILKLRNADIELRKGETDIGRKNTRVRLVFRVHIPQPNGQPISLQVSSHPIECCKYYKSNKKKKVYIQCVQMA
;
A
#
# COMPACT_ATOMS: atom_id res chain seq x y z
N MET A 1 -20.28 -15.20 5.17
CA MET A 1 -20.89 -14.20 4.29
C MET A 1 -19.97 -12.99 4.32
N PHE A 2 -19.18 -12.79 3.27
CA PHE A 2 -18.27 -11.65 3.18
C PHE A 2 -19.13 -10.45 2.75
N TYR A 3 -19.35 -9.50 3.64
CA TYR A 3 -19.90 -8.20 3.25
C TYR A 3 -18.79 -7.47 2.49
N TRP A 4 -18.87 -7.52 1.17
CA TRP A 4 -18.09 -6.65 0.28
C TRP A 4 -18.73 -5.27 0.35
N SER A 5 -18.25 -4.40 1.22
CA SER A 5 -18.65 -2.99 1.22
C SER A 5 -17.90 -2.29 0.10
N PHE A 6 -18.52 -2.19 -1.09
CA PHE A 6 -18.02 -1.62 -2.34
C PHE A 6 -17.64 -0.11 -2.29
N LEU A 7 -16.75 0.33 -1.41
CA LEU A 7 -16.10 1.65 -1.54
C LEU A 7 -14.70 1.49 -2.09
N TRP A 8 -14.52 1.75 -3.37
CA TRP A 8 -13.21 1.68 -4.02
C TRP A 8 -12.30 2.78 -3.46
N CYS A 9 -11.07 2.45 -3.08
CA CYS A 9 -10.08 3.48 -2.73
C CYS A 9 -9.63 4.16 -4.03
N PHE A 10 -9.56 5.48 -4.03
CA PHE A 10 -9.25 6.28 -5.20
C PHE A 10 -8.05 7.18 -4.92
N PHE A 11 -7.16 7.28 -5.89
CA PHE A 11 -6.00 8.17 -5.86
C PHE A 11 -6.02 9.08 -7.09
N GLN A 12 -5.71 10.36 -6.90
CA GLN A 12 -5.52 11.30 -7.99
C GLN A 12 -4.33 12.22 -7.70
N LEU A 13 -3.44 12.35 -8.69
CA LEU A 13 -2.39 13.36 -8.67
C LEU A 13 -2.87 14.62 -9.39
N HIS A 14 -2.91 15.74 -8.66
CA HIS A 14 -3.25 17.04 -9.24
C HIS A 14 -1.99 17.85 -9.57
N GLY A 15 -2.10 18.74 -10.55
CA GLY A 15 -1.03 19.70 -10.90
C GLY A 15 0.10 19.13 -11.76
N TYR A 16 0.10 17.84 -12.09
CA TYR A 16 1.06 17.27 -13.04
C TYR A 16 0.72 17.70 -14.47
N ARG A 17 1.67 18.37 -15.14
CA ARG A 17 1.54 18.85 -16.53
C ARG A 17 2.35 18.04 -17.54
N GLY A 18 3.04 16.99 -17.10
CA GLY A 18 3.83 16.14 -17.98
C GLY A 18 2.96 15.22 -18.85
N LYS A 19 3.52 14.76 -19.96
CA LYS A 19 2.87 13.81 -20.89
C LYS A 19 3.20 12.35 -20.59
N GLU A 20 4.26 12.11 -19.83
CA GLU A 20 4.73 10.78 -19.48
C GLU A 20 3.90 10.18 -18.33
N PRO A 21 3.61 8.88 -18.36
CA PRO A 21 2.99 8.19 -17.25
C PRO A 21 3.92 8.14 -16.02
N LEU A 22 3.33 8.10 -14.84
CA LEU A 22 4.05 7.99 -13.57
C LEU A 22 3.72 6.69 -12.85
N GLY A 23 4.63 6.20 -12.01
CA GLY A 23 4.36 5.07 -11.12
C GLY A 23 3.78 5.54 -9.78
N LEU A 24 2.54 5.16 -9.47
CA LEU A 24 2.00 5.22 -8.11
C LEU A 24 2.49 4.01 -7.32
N GLN A 25 3.33 4.26 -6.32
CA GLN A 25 3.84 3.26 -5.41
C GLN A 25 2.96 3.17 -4.17
N ILE A 26 2.65 1.95 -3.76
CA ILE A 26 1.82 1.64 -2.59
C ILE A 26 2.58 0.65 -1.72
N PHE A 27 2.76 0.99 -0.44
CA PHE A 27 3.33 0.09 0.54
C PHE A 27 2.64 0.26 1.90
N ILE A 28 2.93 -0.65 2.82
CA ILE A 28 2.34 -0.64 4.16
C ILE A 28 3.30 0.04 5.13
N GLY A 29 2.85 1.15 5.69
CA GLY A 29 3.57 1.91 6.69
C GLY A 29 3.08 1.65 8.11
N THR A 30 3.89 2.05 9.08
CA THR A 30 3.49 2.16 10.48
C THR A 30 2.42 3.24 10.65
N ALA A 31 1.49 3.02 11.59
CA ALA A 31 0.53 4.04 11.99
C ALA A 31 1.05 5.01 13.08
N ASP A 32 2.35 4.98 13.38
CA ASP A 32 3.00 5.94 14.29
C ASP A 32 2.95 7.35 13.67
N ASP A 33 2.46 8.32 14.44
CA ASP A 33 2.27 9.70 13.97
C ASP A 33 3.60 10.46 13.84
N ARG A 34 4.70 9.97 14.42
CA ARG A 34 5.99 10.67 14.41
C ARG A 34 6.84 10.36 13.18
N ILE A 35 6.92 9.09 12.78
CA ILE A 35 7.79 8.64 11.67
C ILE A 35 7.06 7.59 10.84
N LEU A 36 6.77 7.93 9.58
CA LEU A 36 6.24 6.99 8.62
C LEU A 36 7.36 6.10 8.07
N LYS A 37 7.39 4.84 8.51
CA LYS A 37 8.33 3.83 8.02
C LYS A 37 7.60 2.59 7.53
N PRO A 38 8.19 1.78 6.64
CA PRO A 38 7.62 0.49 6.28
C PRO A 38 7.31 -0.38 7.51
N HIS A 39 6.14 -1.02 7.52
CA HIS A 39 5.77 -1.88 8.63
C HIS A 39 6.49 -3.23 8.53
N ALA A 40 7.16 -3.66 9.59
CA ALA A 40 7.95 -4.89 9.57
C ALA A 40 7.10 -6.16 9.42
N PHE A 41 5.99 -6.22 10.15
CA PHE A 41 5.10 -7.38 10.20
C PHE A 41 4.01 -7.41 9.13
N TYR A 42 3.78 -6.32 8.39
CA TYR A 42 2.73 -6.22 7.38
C TYR A 42 3.30 -5.68 6.08
N GLN A 43 2.93 -6.31 4.97
CA GLN A 43 3.35 -5.88 3.63
C GLN A 43 2.15 -5.77 2.70
N VAL A 44 2.32 -5.01 1.62
CA VAL A 44 1.31 -4.94 0.57
C VAL A 44 1.27 -6.29 -0.14
N HIS A 45 0.09 -6.71 -0.56
CA HIS A 45 -0.10 -7.95 -1.30
C HIS A 45 -0.89 -7.65 -2.57
N ARG A 46 -0.31 -7.97 -3.73
CA ARG A 46 -0.98 -7.79 -5.02
C ARG A 46 -2.17 -8.73 -5.14
N ILE A 47 -3.35 -8.18 -5.36
CA ILE A 47 -4.58 -8.90 -5.61
C ILE A 47 -4.75 -9.08 -7.11
N THR A 48 -5.14 -10.29 -7.52
CA THR A 48 -5.48 -10.64 -8.90
C THR A 48 -6.82 -11.35 -8.90
N GLY A 49 -7.66 -11.09 -9.90
CA GLY A 49 -8.94 -11.78 -10.07
C GLY A 49 -9.82 -11.09 -11.09
N LYS A 50 -10.95 -11.72 -11.44
CA LYS A 50 -11.90 -11.19 -12.44
C LYS A 50 -12.51 -9.83 -12.07
N THR A 51 -12.52 -9.49 -10.78
CA THR A 51 -13.03 -8.23 -10.26
C THR A 51 -11.97 -7.13 -10.16
N VAL A 52 -10.70 -7.45 -10.43
CA VAL A 52 -9.59 -6.48 -10.42
C VAL A 52 -9.39 -5.98 -11.84
N THR A 53 -9.58 -4.69 -12.01
CA THR A 53 -9.51 -3.98 -13.29
C THR A 53 -8.19 -3.23 -13.47
N THR A 54 -7.54 -2.88 -12.36
CA THR A 54 -6.30 -2.07 -12.40
C THR A 54 -5.07 -2.94 -12.59
N THR A 55 -4.34 -2.68 -13.67
CA THR A 55 -3.01 -3.27 -13.90
C THR A 55 -2.06 -2.83 -12.78
N SER A 56 -1.34 -3.79 -12.20
CA SER A 56 -0.41 -3.53 -11.11
C SER A 56 0.74 -4.53 -11.09
N TYR A 57 1.88 -4.09 -10.58
CA TYR A 57 3.11 -4.86 -10.50
C TYR A 57 3.68 -4.82 -9.08
N GLU A 58 4.27 -5.93 -8.64
CA GLU A 58 4.92 -5.99 -7.33
C GLU A 58 6.43 -5.89 -7.52
N LYS A 59 7.10 -5.08 -6.69
CA LYS A 59 8.55 -5.00 -6.62
C LYS A 59 9.04 -4.90 -5.18
N ILE A 60 10.33 -5.15 -4.98
CA ILE A 60 10.98 -4.99 -3.68
C ILE A 60 11.92 -3.78 -3.77
N ILE A 61 11.74 -2.80 -2.90
CA ILE A 61 12.60 -1.62 -2.75
C ILE A 61 13.08 -1.59 -1.31
N ASN A 62 14.39 -1.61 -1.08
CA ASN A 62 14.99 -1.57 0.27
C ASN A 62 14.33 -2.57 1.23
N SER A 63 14.19 -3.83 0.79
CA SER A 63 13.54 -4.92 1.53
C SER A 63 12.04 -4.70 1.86
N THR A 64 11.43 -3.65 1.31
CA THR A 64 10.01 -3.35 1.42
C THR A 64 9.31 -3.75 0.14
N LYS A 65 8.23 -4.52 0.27
CA LYS A 65 7.37 -4.85 -0.86
C LYS A 65 6.52 -3.63 -1.23
N VAL A 66 6.56 -3.26 -2.50
CA VAL A 66 5.88 -2.10 -3.07
C VAL A 66 5.03 -2.58 -4.24
N LEU A 67 3.76 -2.18 -4.25
CA LEU A 67 2.85 -2.34 -5.37
C LEU A 67 2.91 -1.08 -6.22
N GLU A 68 3.12 -1.22 -7.52
CA GLU A 68 3.15 -0.10 -8.46
C GLU A 68 1.96 -0.17 -9.41
N ILE A 69 1.29 0.97 -9.58
CA ILE A 69 0.16 1.18 -10.47
C ILE A 69 0.53 2.32 -11.44
N PRO A 70 0.36 2.16 -12.76
CA PRO A 70 0.60 3.24 -13.70
C PRO A 70 -0.47 4.34 -13.56
N LEU A 71 -0.03 5.58 -13.46
CA LEU A 71 -0.85 6.79 -13.57
C LEU A 71 -0.67 7.39 -14.95
N GLU A 72 -1.80 7.51 -15.65
CA GLU A 72 -1.84 7.93 -17.04
C GLU A 72 -2.41 9.35 -17.15
N PRO A 73 -1.74 10.30 -17.84
CA PRO A 73 -2.24 11.66 -18.03
C PRO A 73 -3.60 11.69 -18.74
N LYS A 74 -3.82 10.79 -19.70
CA LYS A 74 -5.12 10.59 -20.39
C LYS A 74 -6.27 10.26 -19.44
N ASN A 75 -5.97 9.69 -18.27
CA ASN A 75 -6.95 9.36 -17.23
C ASN A 75 -6.96 10.41 -16.11
N ASN A 76 -6.49 11.64 -16.37
CA ASN A 76 -6.36 12.71 -15.37
C ASN A 76 -5.49 12.32 -14.17
N MET A 77 -4.49 11.46 -14.37
CA MET A 77 -3.64 10.92 -13.30
C MET A 77 -4.44 10.28 -12.14
N LYS A 78 -5.55 9.64 -12.49
CA LYS A 78 -6.45 8.94 -11.56
C LYS A 78 -6.18 7.44 -11.57
N ALA A 79 -6.24 6.81 -10.40
CA ALA A 79 -6.22 5.37 -10.24
C ALA A 79 -7.26 4.91 -9.23
N ILE A 80 -7.91 3.80 -9.58
CA ILE A 80 -8.74 3.02 -8.68
C ILE A 80 -7.86 1.96 -8.03
N ILE A 81 -7.93 1.81 -6.71
CA ILE A 81 -7.09 0.90 -5.94
C ILE A 81 -7.92 -0.33 -5.56
N ASP A 82 -8.06 -1.25 -6.51
CA ASP A 82 -8.74 -2.56 -6.36
C ASP A 82 -7.76 -3.75 -6.27
N CYS A 83 -6.48 -3.48 -6.47
CA CYS A 83 -5.42 -4.49 -6.57
C CYS A 83 -4.50 -4.57 -5.34
N ALA A 84 -4.77 -3.80 -4.28
CA ALA A 84 -3.93 -3.72 -3.07
C ALA A 84 -4.59 -4.41 -1.86
N GLY A 85 -3.91 -5.40 -1.29
CA GLY A 85 -4.27 -6.04 -0.02
C GLY A 85 -3.19 -5.89 1.05
N ILE A 86 -3.52 -6.23 2.29
CA ILE A 86 -2.59 -6.20 3.43
C ILE A 86 -2.31 -7.62 3.89
N LEU A 87 -1.03 -7.98 3.95
CA LEU A 87 -0.58 -9.32 4.30
C LEU A 87 0.26 -9.28 5.57
N LYS A 88 -0.21 -9.98 6.62
CA LYS A 88 0.57 -10.25 7.83
C LYS A 88 1.63 -11.31 7.54
N LEU A 89 2.88 -10.97 7.82
CA LEU A 89 4.02 -11.88 7.76
C LEU A 89 4.06 -12.79 8.99
N ARG A 90 4.58 -14.02 8.84
CA ARG A 90 4.76 -14.91 9.99
C ARG A 90 5.89 -14.36 10.86
N ASN A 91 5.75 -14.51 12.17
CA ASN A 91 6.74 -13.96 13.11
C ASN A 91 8.13 -14.58 12.90
N ALA A 92 8.20 -15.89 12.62
CA ALA A 92 9.44 -16.58 12.27
C ALA A 92 10.16 -15.99 11.04
N ASP A 93 9.41 -15.46 10.05
CA ASP A 93 10.00 -14.85 8.84
C ASP A 93 10.56 -13.43 9.14
N ILE A 94 10.12 -12.79 10.23
CA ILE A 94 10.56 -11.45 10.67
C ILE A 94 11.68 -11.54 11.69
N GLU A 95 11.65 -12.50 12.61
CA GLU A 95 12.68 -12.71 13.64
C GLU A 95 14.06 -12.99 13.02
N LEU A 96 14.11 -13.51 11.79
CA LEU A 96 15.34 -13.66 11.01
C LEU A 96 15.92 -12.33 10.49
N ARG A 97 15.14 -11.24 10.47
CA ARG A 97 15.59 -9.90 10.08
C ARG A 97 16.04 -9.15 11.35
N LYS A 98 17.35 -9.01 11.55
CA LYS A 98 17.95 -8.32 12.72
C LYS A 98 17.30 -6.94 12.93
N GLY A 99 16.88 -6.63 14.17
CA GLY A 99 16.47 -5.28 14.59
C GLY A 99 14.97 -5.09 14.87
N GLU A 100 14.14 -6.11 14.69
CA GLU A 100 12.71 -6.04 15.05
C GLU A 100 12.44 -6.46 16.50
N THR A 101 11.55 -5.73 17.18
CA THR A 101 11.27 -5.89 18.61
C THR A 101 9.88 -6.46 18.87
N ASP A 102 9.65 -7.01 20.07
CA ASP A 102 8.33 -7.47 20.53
C ASP A 102 7.25 -6.38 20.52
N ILE A 103 7.64 -5.11 20.54
CA ILE A 103 6.74 -3.96 20.42
C ILE A 103 6.13 -3.92 19.01
N GLY A 104 6.95 -4.12 17.96
CA GLY A 104 6.46 -4.19 16.58
C GLY A 104 5.52 -5.38 16.35
N ARG A 105 5.70 -6.48 17.09
CA ARG A 105 4.83 -7.67 17.03
C ARG A 105 3.40 -7.40 17.51
N LYS A 106 3.24 -6.51 18.50
CA LYS A 106 1.93 -6.11 19.04
C LYS A 106 1.27 -4.99 18.22
N ASN A 107 2.01 -4.34 17.33
CA ASN A 107 1.46 -3.27 16.50
C ASN A 107 0.63 -3.87 15.35
N THR A 108 -0.68 -3.75 15.47
CA THR A 108 -1.66 -4.16 14.46
C THR A 108 -2.17 -2.98 13.62
N ARG A 109 -1.71 -1.75 13.92
CA ARG A 109 -2.13 -0.52 13.24
C ARG A 109 -1.17 -0.20 12.10
N VAL A 110 -1.73 -0.10 10.90
CA VAL A 110 -0.98 0.16 9.67
C VAL A 110 -1.57 1.35 8.91
N ARG A 111 -0.83 1.90 7.96
CA ARG A 111 -1.36 2.87 6.98
C ARG A 111 -1.01 2.38 5.57
N LEU A 112 -1.89 2.65 4.61
CA LEU A 112 -1.51 2.61 3.20
C LEU A 112 -0.70 3.86 2.91
N VAL A 113 0.48 3.68 2.35
CA VAL A 113 1.35 4.80 1.94
C VAL A 113 1.42 4.85 0.44
N PHE A 114 1.05 5.99 -0.11
CA PHE A 114 1.05 6.30 -1.53
C PHE A 114 2.23 7.22 -1.83
N ARG A 115 3.05 6.86 -2.81
CA ARG A 115 4.21 7.65 -3.22
C ARG A 115 4.29 7.75 -4.74
N VAL A 116 4.55 8.95 -5.25
CA VAL A 116 4.80 9.18 -6.68
C VAL A 116 6.14 9.91 -6.82
N HIS A 117 6.94 9.48 -7.80
CA HIS A 117 8.17 10.17 -8.18
C HIS A 117 7.94 10.92 -9.49
N ILE A 118 8.07 12.24 -9.45
CA ILE A 118 7.91 13.13 -10.61
C ILE A 118 9.31 13.48 -11.13
N PRO A 119 9.71 13.00 -12.33
CA PRO A 119 11.00 13.33 -12.90
C PRO A 119 11.12 14.84 -13.12
N GLN A 120 12.29 15.39 -12.83
CA GLN A 120 12.59 16.81 -13.01
C GLN A 120 13.66 17.00 -14.08
N PRO A 121 13.71 18.18 -14.74
CA PRO A 121 14.74 18.50 -15.73
C PRO A 121 16.17 18.43 -15.18
N ASN A 122 16.36 18.65 -13.88
CA ASN A 122 17.66 18.55 -13.20
C ASN A 122 18.10 17.10 -12.90
N GLY A 123 17.33 16.10 -13.32
CA GLY A 123 17.60 14.68 -13.10
C GLY A 123 17.24 14.15 -11.69
N GLN A 124 16.89 15.02 -10.74
CA GLN A 124 16.50 14.63 -9.38
C GLN A 124 14.97 14.58 -9.25
N PRO A 125 14.33 13.41 -9.09
CA PRO A 125 12.89 13.32 -9.04
C PRO A 125 12.33 13.94 -7.74
N ILE A 126 11.24 14.70 -7.86
CA ILE A 126 10.44 15.13 -6.71
C ILE A 126 9.58 13.97 -6.25
N SER A 127 9.62 13.66 -4.95
CA SER A 127 8.82 12.58 -4.37
C SER A 127 7.66 13.15 -3.57
N LEU A 128 6.43 12.87 -4.00
CA LEU A 128 5.23 13.19 -3.24
C LEU A 128 4.78 11.95 -2.49
N GLN A 129 4.42 12.10 -1.22
CA GLN A 129 3.99 10.99 -0.37
C GLN A 129 2.79 11.41 0.49
N VAL A 130 1.78 10.54 0.54
CA VAL A 130 0.60 10.70 1.40
C VAL A 130 0.27 9.35 2.04
N SER A 131 -0.32 9.37 3.23
CA SER A 131 -0.74 8.16 3.94
C SER A 131 -2.22 8.19 4.25
N SER A 132 -2.87 7.03 4.21
CA SER A 132 -4.26 6.86 4.62
C SER A 132 -4.44 7.09 6.12
N HIS A 133 -5.70 7.13 6.57
CA HIS A 133 -6.05 6.93 7.97
C HIS A 133 -5.48 5.60 8.50
N PRO A 134 -5.18 5.50 9.82
CA PRO A 134 -4.76 4.25 10.44
C PRO A 134 -5.80 3.16 10.22
N ILE A 135 -5.35 1.97 9.87
CA ILE A 135 -6.16 0.78 9.76
C ILE A 135 -5.76 -0.21 10.85
N GLU A 136 -6.73 -0.63 11.64
CA GLU A 136 -6.56 -1.67 12.65
C GLU A 136 -6.70 -3.06 12.01
N CYS A 137 -5.60 -3.82 11.95
CA CYS A 137 -5.59 -5.18 11.41
C CYS A 137 -6.02 -6.20 12.46
N CYS A 138 -7.32 -6.29 12.75
CA CYS A 138 -7.88 -7.24 13.72
C CYS A 138 -7.90 -8.70 13.19
N LYS A 139 -7.64 -9.67 14.08
CA LYS A 139 -7.84 -11.10 13.80
C LYS A 139 -9.33 -11.45 13.84
N TYR A 140 -10.00 -11.54 12.70
CA TYR A 140 -11.24 -12.33 12.66
C TYR A 140 -10.88 -13.82 12.72
N TYR A 141 -11.19 -14.51 13.81
CA TYR A 141 -11.00 -15.96 13.96
C TYR A 141 -11.90 -16.71 12.97
N LYS A 142 -11.28 -17.55 12.13
CA LYS A 142 -11.87 -18.70 11.42
C LYS A 142 -10.78 -19.50 10.71
N SER A 143 -10.88 -20.80 10.89
CA SER A 143 -9.92 -21.88 10.62
C SER A 143 -9.13 -21.82 9.30
N ASN A 144 -7.86 -22.24 9.38
CA ASN A 144 -7.03 -22.83 8.31
C ASN A 144 -7.08 -22.22 6.89
N LYS A 145 -6.26 -21.18 6.65
CA LYS A 145 -5.48 -20.88 5.42
C LYS A 145 -4.94 -19.45 5.52
N LYS A 146 -3.72 -19.20 5.03
CA LYS A 146 -3.01 -17.89 5.05
C LYS A 146 -3.97 -16.72 4.80
N LYS A 147 -4.29 -15.93 5.84
CA LYS A 147 -5.28 -14.84 5.75
C LYS A 147 -4.64 -13.60 5.16
N LYS A 148 -5.04 -13.26 3.93
CA LYS A 148 -4.89 -11.93 3.34
C LYS A 148 -5.98 -11.05 3.95
N VAL A 149 -5.61 -9.94 4.58
CA VAL A 149 -6.56 -8.94 5.04
C VAL A 149 -6.77 -7.98 3.86
N TYR A 150 -7.97 -8.00 3.29
CA TYR A 150 -8.35 -7.06 2.24
C TYR A 150 -8.94 -5.84 2.95
N ILE A 151 -8.16 -4.76 3.00
CA ILE A 151 -8.64 -3.49 3.54
C ILE A 151 -9.09 -2.65 2.37
N GLN A 152 -10.37 -2.33 2.39
CA GLN A 152 -11.01 -1.42 1.48
C GLN A 152 -11.03 -0.05 2.17
N CYS A 153 -10.05 0.80 1.86
CA CYS A 153 -9.86 2.04 2.61
C CYS A 153 -10.88 3.11 2.21
N VAL A 154 -11.59 3.59 3.24
CA VAL A 154 -12.53 4.71 3.24
C VAL A 154 -11.76 6.03 3.08
N GLN A 155 -12.34 6.94 2.28
CA GLN A 155 -12.02 8.35 2.03
C GLN A 155 -10.62 8.85 2.45
N MET A 156 -9.82 9.24 1.45
CA MET A 156 -8.75 10.20 1.65
C MET A 156 -9.36 11.61 1.54
N ALA A 157 -9.09 12.44 2.54
CA ALA A 157 -9.44 13.86 2.56
C ALA A 157 -8.58 14.65 1.56
#